data_AF-A0A8S0WHU7-F1
#
_entry.id   AF-A0A8S0WHU7-F1
#
_cell.length_a   1.000
_cell.length_b   1.000
_cell.length_c   1.000
_cell.angle_alpha   90.00
_cell.angle_beta   90.00
_cell.angle_gamma   90.00
#
_symmetry.space_group_name_H-M   'P 1'
#
loop_
_entity.id
_entity.type
_entity.pdbx_description
1 polymer ?
#
loop_
_entity_poly.entity_id
_entity_poly.type
_entity_poly.pdbx_seq_one_letter_code
_entity_poly.pdbx_strand_id
1 'polypeptide(L)'
;MHRTPWTKQASSLPSDRIKPKIQNNPTSRNKGKGRLQDSPEPPRSKEVKRLESLLKGVNESSGTEKDPTGGCFCLARNHALSSYITICHSCGLILCSTNLPYHCCPHCSKILLTSTVRDKLVAQIDAQLSSTIAKEIADKERAIEEARRLAGAFPTLQGPVPAQPPASMSLSVHQAAFPVPAQQTHKVMSLTSSGPGNKKQIKVSSFTTSPVPSRPISRNEPKEDEDEFAGTRVPAPDGLPPHANRRPSQGRPWENLIKGGITYKPPARVDEGGTGEGGLKSSRRRRGNKGKGKENEASAGTSIGKIDQ
;
A
#
# COMPACT_ATOMS: atom_id res chain seq x y z
N MET A 1 -18.09 -69.32 34.93
CA MET A 1 -18.33 -68.65 33.64
C MET A 1 -18.52 -67.16 33.89
N HIS A 2 -17.46 -66.37 33.65
CA HIS A 2 -17.41 -64.95 34.02
C HIS A 2 -18.13 -64.08 33.00
N ARG A 3 -19.17 -63.37 33.43
CA ARG A 3 -19.85 -62.33 32.65
C ARG A 3 -19.04 -61.04 32.75
N THR A 4 -18.46 -60.61 31.64
CA THR A 4 -17.72 -59.34 31.56
C THR A 4 -18.66 -58.20 31.12
N PRO A 5 -18.40 -56.96 31.58
CA PRO A 5 -19.34 -55.83 31.57
C PRO A 5 -19.71 -55.25 30.19
N TRP A 6 -19.24 -55.84 29.10
CA TRP A 6 -19.44 -55.35 27.72
C TRP A 6 -20.50 -56.12 26.91
N THR A 7 -21.12 -57.16 27.48
CA THR A 7 -22.00 -58.08 26.73
C THR A 7 -23.50 -57.86 26.89
N LYS A 8 -23.95 -56.72 27.44
CA LYS A 8 -25.39 -56.39 27.43
C LYS A 8 -25.76 -55.60 26.18
N GLN A 9 -26.57 -56.25 25.34
CA GLN A 9 -27.32 -55.61 24.27
C GLN A 9 -28.13 -54.42 24.80
N ALA A 10 -27.77 -53.22 24.33
CA ALA A 10 -28.65 -52.09 24.11
C ALA A 10 -27.91 -51.16 23.14
N SER A 11 -28.00 -51.48 21.86
CA SER A 11 -27.53 -50.63 20.78
C SER A 11 -28.36 -49.35 20.72
N SER A 12 -27.94 -48.33 21.47
CA SER A 12 -28.27 -46.94 21.15
C SER A 12 -27.03 -46.11 21.46
N LEU A 13 -26.11 -46.07 20.50
CA LEU A 13 -24.98 -45.15 20.51
C LEU A 13 -25.53 -43.72 20.48
N PRO A 14 -25.31 -42.88 21.51
CA PRO A 14 -25.68 -41.47 21.47
C PRO A 14 -24.53 -40.65 20.85
N SER A 15 -23.94 -41.14 19.76
CA SER A 15 -22.76 -40.53 19.12
C SER A 15 -23.09 -39.74 17.85
N ASP A 16 -24.34 -39.28 17.71
CA ASP A 16 -24.76 -38.46 16.55
C ASP A 16 -25.68 -37.31 16.97
N ARG A 17 -25.25 -36.56 17.99
CA ARG A 17 -25.88 -35.29 18.41
C ARG A 17 -24.83 -34.20 18.59
N ILE A 18 -23.90 -34.08 17.66
CA ILE A 18 -23.25 -32.77 17.45
C ILE A 18 -24.28 -31.91 16.74
N LYS A 19 -25.04 -31.12 17.51
CA LYS A 19 -25.93 -30.11 16.92
C LYS A 19 -25.05 -29.18 16.07
N PRO A 20 -25.29 -29.03 14.76
CA PRO A 20 -24.57 -28.05 13.98
C PRO A 20 -24.80 -26.69 14.63
N LYS A 21 -23.71 -26.05 15.05
CA LYS A 21 -23.72 -24.68 15.56
C LYS A 21 -24.11 -23.79 14.39
N ILE A 22 -25.41 -23.48 14.30
CA ILE A 22 -25.93 -22.47 13.38
C ILE A 22 -25.25 -21.16 13.76
N GLN A 23 -24.21 -20.79 13.02
CA GLN A 23 -23.70 -19.43 13.04
C GLN A 23 -24.80 -18.55 12.46
N ASN A 24 -25.50 -17.85 13.35
CA ASN A 24 -26.37 -16.74 12.99
C ASN A 24 -25.50 -15.64 12.34
N ASN A 25 -25.31 -15.74 11.04
CA ASN A 25 -24.96 -14.59 10.23
C ASN A 25 -26.21 -13.71 10.14
N PRO A 26 -26.17 -12.43 10.53
CA PRO A 26 -27.30 -11.54 10.38
C PRO A 26 -27.48 -11.19 8.89
N THR A 27 -28.20 -12.05 8.17
CA THR A 27 -28.77 -11.67 6.88
C THR A 27 -29.99 -10.79 7.15
N SER A 28 -29.86 -9.52 6.82
CA SER A 28 -30.94 -8.54 6.78
C SER A 28 -32.10 -9.06 5.95
N ARG A 29 -33.24 -9.26 6.62
CA ARG A 29 -34.55 -9.40 5.99
C ARG A 29 -35.01 -8.01 5.54
N ASN A 30 -34.82 -7.66 4.28
CA ASN A 30 -35.67 -6.69 3.61
C ASN A 30 -36.53 -7.44 2.59
N LYS A 31 -37.78 -7.68 3.02
CA LYS A 31 -38.85 -8.26 2.21
C LYS A 31 -39.52 -7.11 1.45
N GLY A 32 -39.22 -6.99 0.16
CA GLY A 32 -39.77 -5.97 -0.72
C GLY A 32 -39.82 -6.42 -2.17
N LYS A 33 -40.95 -7.04 -2.54
CA LYS A 33 -41.64 -7.03 -3.85
C LYS A 33 -40.77 -6.91 -5.12
N GLY A 34 -40.52 -8.06 -5.76
CA GLY A 34 -40.59 -8.26 -7.21
C GLY A 34 -39.87 -7.27 -8.13
N ARG A 35 -38.57 -7.46 -8.30
CA ARG A 35 -37.90 -7.29 -9.59
C ARG A 35 -37.07 -8.54 -9.80
N LEU A 36 -37.12 -9.13 -10.99
CA LEU A 36 -36.15 -10.14 -11.43
C LEU A 36 -34.75 -9.57 -11.15
N GLN A 37 -34.10 -10.05 -10.09
CA GLN A 37 -32.66 -9.90 -9.96
C GLN A 37 -32.08 -11.06 -10.72
N ASP A 38 -31.35 -10.70 -11.77
CA ASP A 38 -30.35 -11.54 -12.40
C ASP A 38 -29.59 -12.35 -11.35
N SER A 39 -29.29 -13.60 -11.70
CA SER A 39 -28.49 -14.55 -10.93
C SER A 39 -27.34 -13.87 -10.18
N PRO A 40 -26.96 -14.34 -8.98
CA PRO A 40 -25.95 -13.71 -8.14
C PRO A 40 -24.57 -13.90 -8.79
N GLU A 41 -24.26 -13.08 -9.78
CA GLU A 41 -22.90 -12.87 -10.20
C GLU A 41 -22.13 -12.40 -8.96
N PRO A 42 -20.99 -13.02 -8.62
CA PRO A 42 -20.23 -12.63 -7.45
C PRO A 42 -19.98 -11.13 -7.51
N PRO A 43 -20.23 -10.40 -6.40
CA PRO A 43 -20.21 -8.96 -6.41
C PRO A 43 -18.88 -8.46 -6.98
N ARG A 44 -18.95 -7.57 -7.98
CA ARG A 44 -17.77 -6.97 -8.62
C ARG A 44 -16.74 -6.56 -7.57
N SER A 45 -15.46 -6.80 -7.87
CA SER A 45 -14.39 -6.50 -6.93
C SER A 45 -14.42 -5.02 -6.53
N LYS A 46 -13.79 -4.73 -5.39
CA LYS A 46 -13.66 -3.36 -4.89
C LYS A 46 -12.91 -2.47 -5.89
N GLU A 47 -11.97 -3.05 -6.63
CA GLU A 47 -11.17 -2.31 -7.61
C GLU A 47 -11.97 -1.96 -8.85
N VAL A 48 -12.74 -2.91 -9.39
CA VAL A 48 -13.64 -2.63 -10.53
C VAL A 48 -14.65 -1.55 -10.15
N LYS A 49 -15.28 -1.64 -8.98
CA LYS A 49 -16.19 -0.60 -8.48
C LYS A 49 -15.52 0.76 -8.32
N ARG A 50 -14.26 0.78 -7.88
CA ARG A 50 -13.47 2.02 -7.75
C ARG A 50 -13.22 2.64 -9.12
N LEU A 51 -12.79 1.85 -10.10
CA LEU A 51 -12.53 2.33 -11.47
C LEU A 51 -13.82 2.82 -12.14
N GLU A 52 -14.93 2.09 -11.99
CA GLU A 52 -16.24 2.49 -12.50
C GLU A 52 -16.72 3.81 -11.87
N SER A 53 -16.58 3.95 -10.56
CA SER A 53 -16.92 5.19 -9.86
C SER A 53 -16.06 6.35 -10.33
N LEU A 54 -14.78 6.11 -10.62
CA LEU A 54 -13.87 7.13 -11.09
C LEU A 54 -14.22 7.54 -12.52
N LEU A 55 -14.47 6.58 -13.40
CA LEU A 55 -14.91 6.81 -14.78
C LEU A 55 -16.21 7.62 -14.81
N LYS A 56 -17.19 7.21 -14.00
CA LYS A 56 -18.45 7.93 -13.83
C LYS A 56 -18.19 9.38 -13.39
N GLY A 57 -17.34 9.58 -12.39
CA GLY A 57 -16.96 10.92 -11.93
C GLY A 57 -16.29 11.77 -13.03
N VAL A 58 -15.37 11.19 -13.79
CA VAL A 58 -14.69 11.89 -14.90
C VAL A 58 -15.67 12.29 -16.01
N ASN A 59 -16.65 11.44 -16.32
CA ASN A 59 -17.64 11.71 -17.38
C ASN A 59 -18.75 12.69 -16.94
N GLU A 60 -19.20 12.62 -15.68
CA GLU A 60 -20.28 13.48 -15.17
C GLU A 60 -19.77 14.86 -14.73
N SER A 61 -18.52 14.95 -14.29
CA SER A 61 -17.98 16.21 -13.79
C SER A 61 -17.65 17.20 -14.91
N SER A 62 -17.96 18.47 -14.66
CA SER A 62 -17.48 19.59 -15.48
C SER A 62 -15.96 19.87 -15.25
N GLY A 63 -15.43 19.46 -14.09
CA GLY A 63 -14.06 19.77 -13.65
C GLY A 63 -13.90 21.12 -12.94
N THR A 64 -14.98 21.90 -12.84
CA THR A 64 -15.05 23.19 -12.13
C THR A 64 -15.46 23.05 -10.67
N GLU A 65 -15.99 21.90 -10.29
CA GLU A 65 -16.51 21.66 -8.95
C GLU A 65 -15.38 21.38 -7.96
N LYS A 66 -15.47 21.98 -6.77
CA LYS A 66 -14.60 21.64 -5.65
C LYS A 66 -15.01 20.27 -5.10
N ASP A 67 -14.04 19.56 -4.55
CA ASP A 67 -14.32 18.33 -3.82
C ASP A 67 -15.27 18.65 -2.65
N PRO A 68 -16.41 17.93 -2.50
CA PRO A 68 -17.36 18.17 -1.41
C PRO A 68 -16.74 17.96 -0.03
N THR A 69 -15.67 17.18 0.07
CA THR A 69 -14.91 16.98 1.32
C THR A 69 -13.91 18.11 1.60
N GLY A 70 -13.89 19.14 0.74
CA GLY A 70 -12.97 20.28 0.82
C GLY A 70 -11.60 20.02 0.18
N GLY A 71 -11.37 18.81 -0.33
CA GLY A 71 -10.10 18.38 -0.88
C GLY A 71 -9.02 18.25 0.19
N CYS A 72 -7.92 17.60 -0.15
CA CYS A 72 -6.78 17.44 0.74
C CYS A 72 -5.74 18.53 0.49
N PHE A 73 -5.51 19.37 1.51
CA PHE A 73 -4.31 20.19 1.64
C PHE A 73 -3.35 19.46 2.56
N CYS A 74 -2.39 18.74 1.99
CA CYS A 74 -1.63 17.76 2.76
C CYS A 74 -0.85 18.36 3.95
N LEU A 75 -0.53 19.67 4.00
CA LEU A 75 0.12 20.33 5.16
C LEU A 75 1.25 19.48 5.81
N ALA A 76 2.12 18.88 4.98
CA ALA A 76 3.19 17.96 5.39
C ALA A 76 2.76 16.57 5.95
N ARG A 77 1.50 16.17 5.77
CA ARG A 77 1.04 14.79 5.99
C ARG A 77 1.39 13.91 4.80
N ASN A 78 1.84 12.70 5.09
CA ASN A 78 2.20 11.71 4.07
C ASN A 78 0.93 11.05 3.52
N HIS A 79 0.54 11.44 2.30
CA HIS A 79 -0.48 10.76 1.51
C HIS A 79 0.18 10.20 0.24
N ALA A 80 -0.36 9.10 -0.28
CA ALA A 80 0.07 8.59 -1.58
C ALA A 80 -0.22 9.64 -2.66
N LEU A 81 0.68 9.80 -3.62
CA LEU A 81 0.46 10.67 -4.78
C LEU A 81 -0.68 10.10 -5.62
N SER A 82 -1.46 10.99 -6.25
CA SER A 82 -2.49 10.57 -7.20
C SER A 82 -1.83 9.88 -8.40
N SER A 83 -2.33 8.71 -8.78
CA SER A 83 -1.81 7.92 -9.90
C SER A 83 -2.11 8.53 -11.27
N TYR A 84 -3.11 9.41 -11.34
CA TYR A 84 -3.61 9.96 -12.61
C TYR A 84 -3.15 11.41 -12.83
N ILE A 85 -3.13 12.24 -11.77
CA ILE A 85 -2.72 13.64 -11.87
C ILE A 85 -1.91 13.99 -10.62
N THR A 86 -0.59 14.10 -10.78
CA THR A 86 0.32 14.34 -9.66
C THR A 86 0.51 15.82 -9.35
N ILE A 87 0.29 16.73 -10.31
CA ILE A 87 0.56 18.17 -10.15
C ILE A 87 -0.49 19.02 -10.85
N CYS A 88 -0.86 20.14 -10.22
CA CYS A 88 -1.64 21.18 -10.86
C CYS A 88 -0.74 22.05 -11.74
N HIS A 89 -0.94 22.03 -13.06
CA HIS A 89 -0.16 22.83 -14.01
C HIS A 89 -0.32 24.35 -13.84
N SER A 90 -1.36 24.81 -13.14
CA SER A 90 -1.61 26.24 -12.96
C SER A 90 -0.90 26.87 -11.76
N CYS A 91 -0.76 26.13 -10.65
CA CYS A 91 -0.16 26.66 -9.42
C CYS A 91 0.94 25.78 -8.83
N GLY A 92 1.30 24.68 -9.51
CA GLY A 92 2.35 23.76 -9.08
C GLY A 92 2.02 22.91 -7.85
N LEU A 93 0.77 22.89 -7.39
CA LEU A 93 0.39 22.09 -6.22
C LEU A 93 0.47 20.60 -6.54
N ILE A 94 1.23 19.84 -5.76
CA ILE A 94 1.29 18.37 -5.84
C ILE A 94 0.01 17.79 -5.22
N LEU A 95 -0.67 16.91 -5.96
CA LEU A 95 -1.95 16.33 -5.57
C LEU A 95 -1.78 14.88 -5.07
N CYS A 96 -2.43 14.58 -3.95
CA CYS A 96 -2.49 13.23 -3.39
C CYS A 96 -3.71 12.46 -3.89
N SER A 97 -3.76 11.16 -3.59
CA SER A 97 -4.83 10.24 -3.96
C SER A 97 -6.21 10.60 -3.41
N THR A 98 -6.27 11.47 -2.38
CA THR A 98 -7.53 11.98 -1.83
C THR A 98 -8.20 12.96 -2.78
N ASN A 99 -7.42 13.74 -3.53
CA ASN A 99 -7.94 14.66 -4.53
C ASN A 99 -8.22 13.87 -5.82
N LEU A 100 -9.49 13.64 -6.12
CA LEU A 100 -9.88 12.93 -7.33
C LEU A 100 -9.64 13.80 -8.58
N PRO A 101 -9.27 13.18 -9.71
CA PRO A 101 -8.80 13.91 -10.90
C PRO A 101 -9.87 14.79 -11.55
N TYR A 102 -11.14 14.52 -11.26
CA TYR A 102 -12.30 15.19 -11.82
C TYR A 102 -12.77 16.41 -11.02
N HIS A 103 -12.15 16.69 -9.86
CA HIS A 103 -12.39 17.93 -9.11
C HIS A 103 -11.40 19.03 -9.49
N CYS A 104 -11.77 20.29 -9.23
CA CYS A 104 -10.86 21.42 -9.45
C CYS A 104 -9.73 21.47 -8.40
N CYS A 105 -8.66 22.20 -8.71
CA CYS A 105 -7.53 22.37 -7.80
C CYS A 105 -7.99 22.99 -6.47
N PRO A 106 -7.68 22.40 -5.30
CA PRO A 106 -8.11 22.96 -4.03
C PRO A 106 -7.50 24.35 -3.75
N HIS A 107 -6.27 24.61 -4.23
CA HIS A 107 -5.57 25.89 -4.02
C HIS A 107 -6.04 27.02 -4.96
N CYS A 108 -5.99 26.80 -6.28
CA CYS A 108 -6.30 27.85 -7.25
C CYS A 108 -7.69 27.74 -7.88
N SER A 109 -8.48 26.70 -7.54
CA SER A 109 -9.83 26.43 -8.10
C SER A 109 -9.87 26.31 -9.63
N LYS A 110 -8.71 26.11 -10.28
CA LYS A 110 -8.62 25.90 -11.72
C LYS A 110 -8.84 24.43 -12.07
N ILE A 111 -9.36 24.21 -13.27
CA ILE A 111 -9.62 22.88 -13.83
C ILE A 111 -8.27 22.14 -13.97
N LEU A 112 -8.21 20.92 -13.45
CA LEU A 112 -7.00 20.08 -13.51
C LEU A 112 -6.86 19.34 -14.85
N LEU A 113 -7.99 18.94 -15.43
CA LEU A 113 -8.06 18.18 -16.68
C LEU A 113 -8.45 19.08 -17.84
N THR A 114 -7.55 19.27 -18.81
CA THR A 114 -7.94 19.76 -20.13
C THR A 114 -8.75 18.68 -20.86
N SER A 115 -9.56 19.05 -21.86
CA SER A 115 -10.40 18.10 -22.62
C SER A 115 -9.58 16.92 -23.18
N THR A 116 -8.45 17.22 -23.81
CA THR A 116 -7.56 16.20 -24.38
C THR A 116 -6.94 15.27 -23.35
N VAL A 117 -6.65 15.77 -22.13
CA VAL A 117 -6.12 14.94 -21.04
C VAL A 117 -7.23 14.12 -20.40
N ARG A 118 -8.46 14.66 -20.36
CA ARG A 118 -9.65 13.94 -19.90
C ARG A 118 -9.91 12.72 -20.77
N ASP A 119 -9.90 12.87 -22.10
CA ASP A 119 -10.15 11.74 -23.02
C ASP A 119 -9.09 10.65 -22.89
N LYS A 120 -7.81 11.06 -22.75
CA LYS A 120 -6.70 10.13 -22.47
C LYS A 120 -6.88 9.38 -21.15
N LEU A 121 -7.32 10.10 -20.12
CA LEU A 121 -7.56 9.52 -18.80
C LEU A 121 -8.72 8.51 -18.86
N VAL A 122 -9.81 8.83 -19.56
CA VAL A 122 -10.93 7.90 -19.76
C VAL A 122 -10.45 6.63 -20.46
N ALA A 123 -9.72 6.76 -21.58
CA ALA A 123 -9.16 5.61 -22.29
C ALA A 123 -8.20 4.77 -21.41
N GLN A 124 -7.41 5.42 -20.56
CA GLN A 124 -6.54 4.73 -19.61
C GLN A 124 -7.35 3.95 -18.55
N ILE A 125 -8.41 4.55 -18.00
CA ILE A 125 -9.27 3.89 -17.01
C ILE A 125 -10.02 2.72 -17.64
N ASP A 126 -10.51 2.86 -18.87
CA ASP A 126 -11.16 1.78 -19.62
C ASP A 126 -10.22 0.61 -19.90
N ALA A 127 -8.96 0.90 -20.29
CA ALA A 127 -7.93 -0.12 -20.45
C ALA A 127 -7.62 -0.82 -19.12
N GLN A 128 -7.57 -0.08 -18.01
CA GLN A 128 -7.36 -0.67 -16.68
C GLN A 128 -8.55 -1.53 -16.26
N LEU A 129 -9.78 -1.06 -16.48
CA LEU A 129 -11.01 -1.76 -16.13
C LEU A 129 -11.17 -3.06 -16.94
N SER A 130 -10.94 -3.02 -18.26
CA SER A 130 -10.95 -4.24 -19.07
C SER A 130 -9.86 -5.22 -18.63
N SER A 131 -8.66 -4.74 -18.28
CA SER A 131 -7.57 -5.60 -17.78
C SER A 131 -7.88 -6.23 -16.42
N THR A 132 -8.56 -5.53 -15.51
CA THR A 132 -8.91 -6.06 -14.18
C THR A 132 -10.04 -7.06 -14.29
N ILE A 133 -11.05 -6.79 -15.13
CA ILE A 133 -12.13 -7.74 -15.42
C ILE A 133 -11.57 -9.03 -16.04
N ALA A 134 -10.67 -8.93 -17.03
CA ALA A 134 -10.04 -10.09 -17.65
C ALA A 134 -9.27 -10.94 -16.63
N LYS A 135 -8.52 -10.31 -15.71
CA LYS A 135 -7.83 -11.01 -14.61
C LYS A 135 -8.80 -11.70 -13.67
N GLU A 136 -9.89 -11.04 -13.30
CA GLU A 136 -10.90 -11.63 -12.42
C GLU A 136 -11.59 -12.83 -13.04
N ILE A 137 -11.89 -12.79 -14.35
CA ILE A 137 -12.47 -13.93 -15.07
C ILE A 137 -11.46 -15.08 -15.10
N ALA A 138 -10.20 -14.82 -15.45
CA ALA A 138 -9.16 -15.85 -15.48
C ALA A 138 -8.91 -16.48 -14.11
N ASP A 139 -8.93 -15.69 -13.03
CA ASP A 139 -8.76 -16.20 -11.67
C ASP A 139 -9.98 -17.01 -11.21
N LYS A 140 -11.20 -16.63 -11.63
CA LYS A 140 -12.42 -17.41 -11.39
C LYS A 140 -12.37 -18.76 -12.10
N GLU A 141 -11.98 -18.79 -13.38
CA GLU A 141 -11.84 -20.05 -14.13
C GLU A 141 -10.78 -20.96 -13.50
N ARG A 142 -9.63 -20.40 -13.12
CA ARG A 142 -8.57 -21.15 -12.43
C ARG A 142 -9.07 -21.74 -11.12
N ALA A 143 -9.81 -20.98 -10.32
CA ALA A 143 -10.38 -21.45 -9.06
C ALA A 143 -11.43 -22.57 -9.26
N ILE A 144 -12.24 -22.49 -10.32
CA ILE A 144 -13.22 -23.53 -10.67
C ILE A 144 -12.50 -24.82 -11.12
N GLU A 145 -11.46 -24.70 -11.94
CA GLU A 145 -10.67 -25.85 -12.39
C GLU A 145 -9.93 -26.51 -11.23
N GLU A 146 -9.34 -25.72 -10.33
CA GLU A 146 -8.68 -26.23 -9.13
C GLU A 146 -9.68 -26.91 -8.18
N ALA A 147 -10.85 -26.33 -7.96
CA ALA A 147 -11.92 -26.95 -7.18
C ALA A 147 -12.40 -28.27 -7.81
N ARG A 148 -12.53 -28.32 -9.14
CA ARG A 148 -12.87 -29.55 -9.87
C ARG A 148 -11.76 -30.60 -9.75
N ARG A 149 -10.50 -30.18 -9.83
CA ARG A 149 -9.33 -31.06 -9.65
C ARG A 149 -9.28 -31.63 -8.23
N LEU A 150 -9.58 -30.83 -7.21
CA LEU A 150 -9.63 -31.28 -5.81
C LEU A 150 -10.83 -32.18 -5.53
N ALA A 151 -12.00 -31.91 -6.11
CA ALA A 151 -13.20 -32.75 -5.96
C ALA A 151 -13.08 -34.09 -6.71
N GLY A 152 -12.41 -34.09 -7.87
CA GLY A 152 -12.11 -35.29 -8.65
C GLY A 152 -10.85 -36.03 -8.21
N ALA A 153 -10.01 -35.41 -7.39
CA ALA A 153 -8.89 -36.09 -6.75
C ALA A 153 -9.45 -37.02 -5.68
N PHE A 154 -9.51 -38.31 -6.01
CA PHE A 154 -9.67 -39.36 -5.01
C PHE A 154 -8.65 -39.12 -3.90
N PRO A 155 -9.04 -39.14 -2.61
CA PRO A 155 -8.09 -38.97 -1.51
C PRO A 155 -6.96 -39.96 -1.71
N THR A 156 -5.80 -39.48 -2.17
CA THR A 156 -4.62 -40.33 -2.23
C THR A 156 -4.28 -40.63 -0.79
N LEU A 157 -4.70 -41.80 -0.34
CA LEU A 157 -4.19 -42.46 0.85
C LEU A 157 -2.70 -42.63 0.61
N GLN A 158 -1.92 -41.60 0.90
CA GLN A 158 -0.49 -41.72 1.10
C GLN A 158 -0.30 -42.50 2.40
N GLY A 159 -0.59 -43.79 2.34
CA GLY A 159 0.02 -44.76 3.23
C GLY A 159 1.53 -44.67 3.00
N PRO A 160 2.35 -44.71 4.06
CA PRO A 160 3.79 -44.74 3.91
C PRO A 160 4.15 -46.02 3.17
N VAL A 161 4.47 -45.92 1.87
CA VAL A 161 5.10 -47.01 1.15
C VAL A 161 6.57 -46.99 1.57
N PRO A 162 7.06 -47.98 2.33
CA PRO A 162 8.49 -48.08 2.59
C PRO A 162 9.21 -48.29 1.26
N ALA A 163 10.14 -47.37 0.97
CA ALA A 163 11.02 -47.47 -0.18
C ALA A 163 11.90 -48.73 -0.05
N GLN A 164 11.67 -49.72 -0.91
CA GLN A 164 12.72 -50.65 -1.34
C GLN A 164 13.31 -50.13 -2.66
N PRO A 165 14.64 -50.12 -2.82
CA PRO A 165 15.27 -49.90 -4.12
C PRO A 165 15.34 -51.23 -4.90
N PRO A 166 15.20 -51.19 -6.23
CA PRO A 166 16.13 -51.97 -7.03
C PRO A 166 16.88 -51.10 -8.03
N ALA A 167 18.16 -51.39 -8.11
CA ALA A 167 19.14 -50.77 -8.96
C ALA A 167 18.90 -51.06 -10.46
N SER A 168 19.42 -50.13 -11.27
CA SER A 168 19.98 -50.29 -12.63
C SER A 168 19.10 -50.82 -13.76
N MET A 169 18.84 -49.99 -14.77
CA MET A 169 19.67 -49.87 -15.98
C MET A 169 19.19 -48.73 -16.92
N SER A 170 20.15 -48.15 -17.61
CA SER A 170 20.14 -47.02 -18.57
C SER A 170 19.27 -47.27 -19.83
N LEU A 171 18.78 -46.34 -20.66
CA LEU A 171 19.47 -45.32 -21.49
C LEU A 171 18.41 -44.54 -22.33
N SER A 172 18.71 -43.29 -22.75
CA SER A 172 18.10 -42.41 -23.80
C SER A 172 17.63 -41.05 -23.23
N VAL A 173 18.44 -39.99 -23.20
CA VAL A 173 18.77 -39.01 -24.26
C VAL A 173 17.52 -38.34 -24.88
N HIS A 174 17.09 -37.20 -24.30
CA HIS A 174 16.97 -35.87 -24.95
C HIS A 174 16.42 -34.80 -23.98
N GLN A 175 17.28 -33.83 -23.67
CA GLN A 175 17.06 -32.37 -23.67
C GLN A 175 15.98 -31.70 -22.76
N ALA A 176 16.45 -31.29 -21.57
CA ALA A 176 16.37 -29.96 -20.95
C ALA A 176 15.01 -29.26 -20.68
N ALA A 177 14.53 -29.43 -19.44
CA ALA A 177 14.10 -28.32 -18.58
C ALA A 177 14.37 -28.73 -17.12
N PHE A 178 15.29 -28.05 -16.44
CA PHE A 178 15.67 -28.34 -15.06
C PHE A 178 14.54 -27.94 -14.09
N PRO A 179 13.95 -28.85 -13.29
CA PRO A 179 13.20 -28.44 -12.12
C PRO A 179 14.19 -27.98 -11.04
N VAL A 180 13.99 -26.76 -10.54
CA VAL A 180 14.70 -26.23 -9.37
C VAL A 180 14.50 -27.23 -8.21
N PRO A 181 15.57 -27.81 -7.63
CA PRO A 181 15.42 -28.74 -6.52
C PRO A 181 14.85 -27.96 -5.32
N ALA A 182 13.66 -28.37 -4.86
CA ALA A 182 13.08 -27.89 -3.62
C ALA A 182 14.09 -28.16 -2.49
N GLN A 183 14.56 -27.08 -1.85
CA GLN A 183 15.50 -27.19 -0.74
C GLN A 183 14.85 -27.96 0.41
N GLN A 184 15.20 -29.24 0.55
CA GLN A 184 14.75 -30.07 1.65
C GLN A 184 15.42 -29.58 2.94
N THR A 185 14.71 -28.76 3.70
CA THR A 185 15.13 -28.38 5.05
C THR A 185 14.90 -29.58 5.97
N HIS A 186 15.93 -30.39 6.22
CA HIS A 186 15.82 -31.51 7.15
C HIS A 186 15.62 -30.97 8.58
N LYS A 187 14.39 -31.08 9.09
CA LYS A 187 14.08 -30.81 10.50
C LYS A 187 14.33 -32.09 11.30
N VAL A 188 15.45 -32.14 12.01
CA VAL A 188 15.79 -33.27 12.88
C VAL A 188 15.18 -33.00 14.26
N MET A 189 14.19 -33.80 14.64
CA MET A 189 13.65 -33.81 16.00
C MET A 189 14.45 -34.81 16.83
N SER A 190 15.32 -34.31 17.69
CA SER A 190 16.10 -35.13 18.62
C SER A 190 15.39 -35.18 19.98
N LEU A 191 15.05 -36.40 20.41
CA LEU A 191 14.57 -36.68 21.76
C LEU A 191 15.78 -36.96 22.66
N THR A 192 16.26 -35.95 23.38
CA THR A 192 17.35 -36.14 24.34
C THR A 192 16.75 -36.59 25.67
N SER A 193 16.89 -37.88 25.98
CA SER A 193 16.58 -38.41 27.31
C SER A 193 17.79 -38.24 28.22
N SER A 194 17.84 -37.19 29.02
CA SER A 194 18.87 -37.05 30.06
C SER A 194 18.30 -36.42 31.32
N GLY A 195 18.22 -37.21 32.39
CA GLY A 195 18.05 -36.72 33.76
C GLY A 195 17.12 -37.58 34.63
N PRO A 196 17.53 -37.96 35.86
CA PRO A 196 16.65 -38.55 36.86
C PRO A 196 15.69 -37.47 37.35
N GLY A 197 14.50 -37.43 36.74
CA GLY A 197 13.50 -36.37 36.94
C GLY A 197 12.74 -36.10 35.65
N ASN A 198 11.81 -37.01 35.31
CA ASN A 198 11.05 -37.06 34.06
C ASN A 198 10.47 -35.72 33.58
N LYS A 199 11.18 -35.03 32.69
CA LYS A 199 10.59 -34.08 31.73
C LYS A 199 11.26 -34.29 30.37
N LYS A 200 10.56 -34.96 29.46
CA LYS A 200 11.02 -35.19 28.08
C LYS A 200 11.01 -33.85 27.34
N GLN A 201 12.17 -33.24 27.13
CA GLN A 201 12.29 -32.03 26.34
C GLN A 201 12.51 -32.39 24.88
N ILE A 202 11.63 -31.88 24.00
CA ILE A 202 11.73 -32.07 22.55
C ILE A 202 12.55 -30.91 22.02
N LYS A 203 13.79 -31.17 21.58
CA LYS A 203 14.65 -30.17 20.95
C LYS A 203 14.54 -30.31 19.44
N VAL A 204 13.93 -29.31 18.80
CA VAL A 204 13.87 -29.20 17.34
C VAL A 204 15.02 -28.32 16.88
N SER A 205 16.00 -28.91 16.21
CA SER A 205 17.12 -28.19 15.59
C SER A 205 16.90 -28.13 14.08
N SER A 206 16.73 -26.92 13.54
CA SER A 206 16.67 -26.67 12.10
C SER A 206 18.04 -26.26 11.59
N PHE A 207 18.68 -27.13 10.82
CA PHE A 207 19.91 -26.79 10.10
C PHE A 207 19.50 -26.18 8.76
N THR A 208 19.54 -24.85 8.67
CA THR A 208 19.40 -24.13 7.39
C THR A 208 20.79 -24.00 6.79
N THR A 209 21.10 -24.82 5.79
CA THR A 209 22.30 -24.62 4.97
C THR A 209 21.98 -23.50 4.00
N SER A 210 22.23 -22.26 4.41
CA SER A 210 22.11 -21.09 3.55
C SER A 210 23.22 -21.13 2.49
N PRO A 211 22.94 -21.33 1.19
CA PRO A 211 23.94 -21.03 0.17
C PRO A 211 24.21 -19.52 0.20
N VAL A 212 25.47 -19.15 0.37
CA VAL A 212 25.95 -17.77 0.17
C VAL A 212 25.55 -17.36 -1.25
N PRO A 213 24.81 -16.24 -1.45
CA PRO A 213 24.47 -15.78 -2.78
C PRO A 213 25.76 -15.40 -3.51
N SER A 214 26.14 -16.23 -4.49
CA SER A 214 27.18 -15.91 -5.45
C SER A 214 26.76 -14.65 -6.21
N ARG A 215 27.58 -13.61 -6.07
CA ARG A 215 27.49 -12.39 -6.88
C ARG A 215 27.58 -12.78 -8.36
N PRO A 216 26.77 -12.21 -9.27
CA PRO A 216 26.91 -12.49 -10.68
C PRO A 216 28.25 -11.93 -11.18
N ILE A 217 29.14 -12.85 -11.56
CA ILE A 217 30.30 -12.62 -12.41
C ILE A 217 29.79 -12.78 -13.85
N SER A 218 29.60 -11.68 -14.57
CA SER A 218 29.59 -11.60 -16.04
C SER A 218 29.09 -10.23 -16.51
N ARG A 219 30.00 -9.26 -16.48
CA ARG A 219 30.05 -8.21 -17.51
C ARG A 219 31.52 -7.93 -17.82
N ASN A 220 32.14 -8.95 -18.42
CA ASN A 220 33.40 -8.81 -19.13
C ASN A 220 33.01 -8.66 -20.60
N GLU A 221 32.77 -7.42 -21.02
CA GLU A 221 32.80 -7.08 -22.45
C GLU A 221 34.19 -6.51 -22.74
N PRO A 222 34.81 -6.91 -23.87
CA PRO A 222 36.08 -6.36 -24.28
C PRO A 222 35.91 -4.89 -24.64
N LYS A 223 36.92 -4.13 -24.23
CA LYS A 223 37.04 -2.69 -24.30
C LYS A 223 37.77 -2.36 -25.60
N GLU A 224 37.04 -2.00 -26.63
CA GLU A 224 37.58 -1.34 -27.83
C GLU A 224 36.62 -0.21 -28.23
N ASP A 225 37.21 0.98 -28.35
CA ASP A 225 36.73 2.18 -29.02
C ASP A 225 35.50 2.90 -28.45
N GLU A 226 35.72 3.85 -27.52
CA GLU A 226 35.05 5.17 -27.48
C GLU A 226 35.86 6.12 -26.56
N ASP A 227 37.03 6.52 -27.03
CA ASP A 227 37.74 7.72 -26.56
C ASP A 227 37.05 8.97 -27.15
N GLU A 228 35.95 9.48 -26.57
CA GLU A 228 35.58 10.90 -26.78
C GLU A 228 34.50 11.53 -25.89
N PHE A 229 34.22 11.04 -24.68
CA PHE A 229 33.43 11.81 -23.72
C PHE A 229 33.97 11.69 -22.30
N ALA A 230 35.19 12.20 -22.11
CA ALA A 230 35.71 12.57 -20.79
C ALA A 230 34.96 13.82 -20.27
N GLY A 231 33.65 13.70 -20.07
CA GLY A 231 32.89 14.65 -19.27
C GLY A 231 33.56 14.74 -17.91
N THR A 232 34.02 15.94 -17.56
CA THR A 232 34.73 16.28 -16.32
C THR A 232 34.08 15.60 -15.12
N ARG A 233 34.59 14.43 -14.72
CA ARG A 233 34.08 13.74 -13.54
C ARG A 233 34.35 14.63 -12.35
N VAL A 234 33.29 15.13 -11.76
CA VAL A 234 33.35 15.87 -10.49
C VAL A 234 34.11 14.97 -9.52
N PRO A 235 35.22 15.45 -8.93
CA PRO A 235 35.99 14.66 -7.98
C PRO A 235 35.06 14.20 -6.86
N ALA A 236 35.28 12.99 -6.37
CA ALA A 236 34.50 12.46 -5.26
C ALA A 236 34.56 13.47 -4.10
N PRO A 237 33.42 13.85 -3.50
CA PRO A 237 33.43 14.75 -2.36
C PRO A 237 34.27 14.12 -1.24
N ASP A 238 35.04 14.94 -0.52
CA ASP A 238 35.89 14.49 0.57
C ASP A 238 35.07 13.64 1.55
N GLY A 239 35.54 12.41 1.79
CA GLY A 239 34.72 11.30 2.31
C GLY A 239 34.22 11.42 3.76
N LEU A 240 34.39 12.57 4.41
CA LEU A 240 33.97 12.78 5.79
C LEU A 240 33.29 14.14 5.93
N PRO A 241 31.95 14.18 6.09
CA PRO A 241 31.28 15.42 6.47
C PRO A 241 31.86 15.92 7.81
N PRO A 242 32.03 17.24 7.98
CA PRO A 242 32.58 17.80 9.20
C PRO A 242 31.69 17.42 10.38
N HIS A 243 32.24 16.61 11.30
CA HIS A 243 31.55 16.21 12.52
C HIS A 243 32.10 17.01 13.72
N ALA A 244 31.22 17.27 14.68
CA ALA A 244 31.61 17.90 15.92
C ALA A 244 32.33 16.90 16.84
N ASN A 245 33.56 17.22 17.24
CA ASN A 245 34.33 16.39 18.18
C ASN A 245 33.91 16.59 19.65
N ARG A 246 33.02 17.54 19.92
CA ARG A 246 32.57 17.90 21.27
C ARG A 246 31.08 17.61 21.42
N ARG A 247 30.63 17.31 22.64
CA ARG A 247 29.21 17.23 22.99
C ARG A 247 28.61 18.63 23.24
N PRO A 248 27.32 18.85 22.91
CA PRO A 248 26.64 20.11 23.22
C PRO A 248 26.66 20.42 24.72
N SER A 249 26.80 21.69 25.07
CA SER A 249 26.71 22.15 26.45
C SER A 249 25.26 22.02 26.97
N GLN A 250 25.07 21.66 28.25
CA GLN A 250 23.72 21.49 28.83
C GLN A 250 22.89 22.79 28.81
N GLY A 251 23.55 23.96 28.87
CA GLY A 251 22.88 25.27 28.79
C GLY A 251 22.53 25.71 27.37
N ARG A 252 23.12 25.09 26.33
CA ARG A 252 22.83 25.35 24.91
C ARG A 252 22.90 24.05 24.13
N PRO A 253 21.87 23.18 24.24
CA PRO A 253 21.82 21.92 23.50
C PRO A 253 21.81 22.10 21.97
N TRP A 254 21.47 23.30 21.50
CA TRP A 254 21.42 23.69 20.08
C TRP A 254 22.68 24.46 19.62
N GLU A 255 23.78 24.37 20.36
CA GLU A 255 25.05 25.00 20.00
C GLU A 255 25.66 24.32 18.76
N ASN A 256 26.03 25.11 17.75
CA ASN A 256 26.75 24.60 16.57
C ASN A 256 28.21 24.34 16.94
N LEU A 257 28.57 23.07 17.04
CA LEU A 257 29.91 22.62 17.44
C LEU A 257 30.86 22.41 16.25
N ILE A 258 30.34 22.58 15.03
CA ILE A 258 31.14 22.59 13.80
C ILE A 258 31.77 23.97 13.70
N LYS A 259 33.11 24.04 13.74
CA LYS A 259 33.88 25.30 13.77
C LYS A 259 33.55 26.14 12.53
N GLY A 260 32.71 27.15 12.74
CA GLY A 260 32.25 28.06 11.70
C GLY A 260 31.03 28.77 12.25
N GLY A 261 31.24 29.92 12.90
CA GLY A 261 30.12 30.76 13.31
C GLY A 261 29.25 31.00 12.08
N ILE A 262 27.98 30.59 12.14
CA ILE A 262 27.06 30.80 11.03
C ILE A 262 26.85 32.31 10.91
N THR A 263 27.57 32.95 10.00
CA THR A 263 27.31 34.33 9.63
C THR A 263 26.01 34.32 8.83
N TYR A 264 24.94 34.82 9.43
CA TYR A 264 23.71 35.07 8.70
C TYR A 264 24.03 36.03 7.55
N LYS A 265 24.04 35.51 6.32
CA LYS A 265 24.01 36.35 5.13
C LYS A 265 22.55 36.69 4.88
N PRO A 266 22.12 37.94 5.14
CA PRO A 266 20.76 38.34 4.80
C PRO A 266 20.51 38.06 3.32
N PRO A 267 19.32 37.57 2.95
CA PRO A 267 18.98 37.36 1.55
C PRO A 267 19.19 38.68 0.81
N ALA A 268 19.95 38.62 -0.29
CA ALA A 268 20.07 39.75 -1.19
C ALA A 268 18.65 40.17 -1.58
N ARG A 269 18.31 41.44 -1.32
CA ARG A 269 17.02 41.96 -1.75
C ARG A 269 16.97 41.82 -3.26
N VAL A 270 15.95 41.14 -3.76
CA VAL A 270 15.72 40.82 -5.18
C VAL A 270 15.31 42.06 -6.00
N ASP A 271 15.47 43.26 -5.46
CA ASP A 271 14.95 44.50 -6.04
C ASP A 271 16.02 45.43 -6.64
N GLU A 272 17.27 44.97 -6.81
CA GLU A 272 18.32 45.77 -7.47
C GLU A 272 18.77 45.14 -8.79
N GLY A 273 17.79 44.92 -9.67
CA GLY A 273 17.98 44.87 -11.12
C GLY A 273 17.59 46.20 -11.79
N GLY A 274 17.72 47.31 -11.06
CA GLY A 274 17.39 48.66 -11.54
C GLY A 274 18.65 49.49 -11.68
N THR A 275 19.20 49.54 -12.88
CA THR A 275 20.11 50.59 -13.35
C THR A 275 19.44 51.94 -13.12
N GLY A 276 19.87 52.66 -12.08
CA GLY A 276 19.29 53.96 -11.76
C GLY A 276 20.06 54.63 -10.63
N GLU A 277 21.10 55.40 -11.00
CA GLU A 277 21.59 56.48 -10.16
C GLU A 277 20.41 57.37 -9.75
N GLY A 278 20.06 57.37 -8.47
CA GLY A 278 18.92 58.12 -7.99
C GLY A 278 18.75 57.94 -6.49
N GLY A 279 19.30 58.89 -5.74
CA GLY A 279 19.41 58.80 -4.29
C GLY A 279 18.10 58.82 -3.51
N LEU A 280 18.32 58.69 -2.19
CA LEU A 280 17.53 59.23 -1.09
C LEU A 280 16.41 58.36 -0.49
N LYS A 281 16.68 58.05 0.80
CA LYS A 281 15.77 58.10 1.96
C LYS A 281 14.88 56.87 2.25
N SER A 282 15.46 56.00 3.09
CA SER A 282 14.88 55.45 4.33
C SER A 282 13.47 55.95 4.68
N SER A 283 12.45 55.11 4.46
CA SER A 283 11.09 55.32 4.97
C SER A 283 10.72 54.22 5.96
N ARG A 284 10.96 54.54 7.23
CA ARG A 284 10.63 53.76 8.42
C ARG A 284 9.12 53.87 8.67
N ARG A 285 8.30 53.00 8.06
CA ARG A 285 6.86 52.95 8.39
C ARG A 285 6.62 52.28 9.74
N ARG A 286 6.54 53.13 10.78
CA ARG A 286 5.75 52.90 12.00
C ARG A 286 4.34 52.44 11.60
N ARG A 287 3.93 51.23 11.99
CA ARG A 287 2.51 50.90 12.12
C ARG A 287 2.16 50.91 13.60
N GLY A 288 1.44 51.97 13.97
CA GLY A 288 0.95 52.21 15.30
C GLY A 288 -0.20 51.29 15.67
N ASN A 289 -0.20 50.96 16.95
CA ASN A 289 -1.24 50.37 17.75
C ASN A 289 -2.37 51.40 17.99
N LYS A 290 -3.66 51.10 17.71
CA LYS A 290 -4.80 51.87 18.27
C LYS A 290 -6.17 51.17 18.16
N GLY A 291 -6.82 50.97 19.32
CA GLY A 291 -8.26 50.71 19.55
C GLY A 291 -8.63 49.23 19.61
N LYS A 292 -9.04 48.58 20.72
CA LYS A 292 -9.71 48.94 21.98
C LYS A 292 -11.14 49.52 21.82
N GLY A 293 -12.14 48.64 21.98
CA GLY A 293 -13.41 48.94 22.65
C GLY A 293 -14.70 48.67 21.86
N LYS A 294 -15.51 47.74 22.39
CA LYS A 294 -16.98 47.79 22.68
C LYS A 294 -17.67 46.47 22.32
N GLU A 295 -17.94 45.64 23.34
CA GLU A 295 -19.19 45.61 24.14
C GLU A 295 -20.25 44.74 23.46
N ASN A 296 -20.29 43.48 23.90
CA ASN A 296 -21.38 42.54 23.70
C ASN A 296 -22.33 42.71 24.89
N GLU A 297 -23.55 43.18 24.63
CA GLU A 297 -24.69 42.93 25.52
C GLU A 297 -25.75 42.18 24.73
N ALA A 298 -26.00 40.96 25.19
CA ALA A 298 -27.17 40.19 24.88
C ALA A 298 -28.36 40.70 25.69
N SER A 299 -29.57 40.45 25.16
CA SER A 299 -30.84 40.17 25.86
C SER A 299 -32.02 41.11 25.53
N ALA A 300 -32.91 40.60 24.67
CA ALA A 300 -34.37 40.74 24.65
C ALA A 300 -34.82 40.06 23.33
N GLY A 301 -35.69 39.07 23.26
CA GLY A 301 -36.89 38.85 24.05
C GLY A 301 -38.11 39.02 23.14
N THR A 302 -38.64 37.89 22.65
CA THR A 302 -40.08 37.61 22.51
C THR A 302 -40.95 38.38 21.49
N SER A 303 -41.49 37.65 20.50
CA SER A 303 -42.91 37.62 20.03
C SER A 303 -42.95 36.86 18.69
N ILE A 304 -43.56 35.68 18.53
CA ILE A 304 -44.98 35.30 18.58
C ILE A 304 -45.86 36.18 17.67
N GLY A 305 -46.24 35.61 16.51
CA GLY A 305 -47.36 36.01 15.66
C GLY A 305 -47.49 35.01 14.50
N LYS A 306 -48.40 34.03 14.58
CA LYS A 306 -49.68 33.93 13.84
C LYS A 306 -49.50 33.89 12.31
N ILE A 307 -49.73 32.76 11.62
CA ILE A 307 -51.05 32.18 11.27
C ILE A 307 -51.94 33.23 10.58
N ASP A 308 -52.02 33.22 9.25
CA ASP A 308 -53.21 32.83 8.48
C ASP A 308 -53.04 33.13 6.97
N GLN A 309 -53.58 32.20 6.17
CA GLN A 309 -53.94 32.23 4.73
C GLN A 309 -52.83 32.17 3.67
#